data_AF-A0A7H0LPS2-F1
#
_entry.id   AF-A0A7H0LPS2-F1
#
_cell.length_a   1.000
_cell.length_b   1.000
_cell.length_c   1.000
_cell.angle_alpha   90.00
_cell.angle_beta   90.00
_cell.angle_gamma   90.00
#
_symmetry.space_group_name_H-M   'P 1'
#
loop_
_entity.id
_entity.type
_entity.pdbx_description
1 polymer ?
#
loop_
_entity_poly.entity_id
_entity_poly.type
_entity_poly.pdbx_seq_one_letter_code
_entity_poly.pdbx_strand_id
1 'polypeptide(L)'
;MSSSKTRIMYIEDKSDSLNGPARIGRVTFSKSGLSLYYAGRRFGRLSGQGFKANYFDETTGGHFWISGPRKDGRDRLYDQSTMPVEIDTDVTDEYWRDIRNMVVARN
;
A
#
# COMPACT_ATOMS: atom_id res chain seq x y z
N MET A 1 13.13 -22.90 -7.11
CA MET A 1 13.13 -21.40 -7.09
C MET A 1 12.03 -20.96 -6.14
N SER A 2 12.32 -20.21 -5.08
CA SER A 2 11.26 -19.64 -4.23
C SER A 2 10.50 -18.58 -5.03
N SER A 3 9.19 -18.72 -5.15
CA SER A 3 8.34 -17.70 -5.77
C SER A 3 8.45 -16.39 -4.97
N SER A 4 8.52 -15.26 -5.66
CA SER A 4 8.42 -13.95 -5.02
C SER A 4 7.09 -13.86 -4.25
N LYS A 5 7.14 -13.35 -3.01
CA LYS A 5 5.95 -13.22 -2.17
C LYS A 5 5.18 -11.96 -2.56
N THR A 6 3.89 -12.08 -2.81
CA THR A 6 3.00 -10.94 -3.11
C THR A 6 2.01 -10.70 -1.97
N ARG A 7 1.52 -9.46 -1.85
CA ARG A 7 0.47 -9.10 -0.86
C ARG A 7 -0.30 -7.86 -1.33
N ILE A 8 -1.60 -7.80 -1.04
CA ILE A 8 -2.36 -6.55 -1.15
C ILE A 8 -1.97 -5.63 0.00
N MET A 9 -1.57 -4.40 -0.32
CA MET A 9 -1.11 -3.39 0.62
C MET A 9 -1.82 -2.07 0.38
N TYR A 10 -1.94 -1.28 1.44
CA TYR A 10 -2.20 0.15 1.38
C TYR A 10 -0.89 0.88 1.11
N ILE A 11 -0.88 1.80 0.14
CA ILE A 11 0.26 2.60 -0.31
C ILE A 11 -0.18 4.07 -0.34
N GLU A 12 0.42 4.90 0.49
CA GLU A 12 0.13 6.33 0.54
C GLU A 12 1.38 7.16 0.27
N ASP A 13 1.27 8.07 -0.69
CA ASP A 13 2.32 9.03 -0.99
C ASP A 13 2.34 10.13 0.08
N LYS A 14 3.50 10.32 0.69
CA LYS A 14 3.75 11.33 1.73
C LYS A 14 4.77 12.37 1.28
N SER A 15 5.13 12.39 0.00
CA SER A 15 6.19 13.25 -0.54
C SER A 15 5.83 14.74 -0.40
N ASP A 16 4.57 15.08 -0.69
CA ASP A 16 4.09 16.47 -0.68
C ASP A 16 3.20 16.81 0.52
N SER A 17 2.66 15.82 1.23
CA SER A 17 1.78 16.06 2.38
C SER A 17 1.67 14.87 3.33
N LEU A 18 1.18 15.13 4.55
CA LEU A 18 0.85 14.08 5.52
C LEU A 18 -0.43 13.29 5.17
N ASN A 19 -1.18 13.69 4.13
CA ASN A 19 -2.44 13.09 3.71
C ASN A 19 -2.52 13.04 2.18
N GLY A 20 -1.56 12.38 1.53
CA GLY A 20 -1.49 12.36 0.08
C GLY A 20 -2.39 11.33 -0.60
N PRO A 21 -2.27 11.22 -1.94
CA PRO A 21 -2.89 10.17 -2.73
C PRO A 21 -2.58 8.79 -2.15
N ALA A 22 -3.59 7.93 -2.10
CA ALA A 22 -3.48 6.60 -1.51
C ALA A 22 -4.14 5.53 -2.37
N ARG A 23 -3.55 4.34 -2.35
CA ARG A 23 -3.99 3.18 -3.12
C ARG A 23 -4.02 1.89 -2.32
N ILE A 24 -4.91 0.99 -2.67
CA ILE A 24 -4.85 -0.44 -2.34
C ILE A 24 -4.38 -1.18 -3.59
N GLY A 25 -3.22 -1.83 -3.49
CA GLY A 25 -2.59 -2.47 -4.64
C GLY A 25 -1.74 -3.67 -4.28
N ARG A 26 -1.43 -4.51 -5.28
CA ARG A 26 -0.61 -5.71 -5.09
C ARG A 26 0.87 -5.36 -5.14
N VAL A 27 1.59 -5.65 -4.06
CA VAL A 27 3.03 -5.50 -4.00
C VAL A 27 3.72 -6.84 -4.14
N THR A 28 4.94 -6.82 -4.64
CA THR A 28 5.86 -7.97 -4.62
C THR A 28 7.03 -7.65 -3.70
N PHE A 29 7.29 -8.48 -2.69
CA PHE A 29 8.47 -8.33 -1.85
C PHE A 29 9.72 -8.83 -2.54
N SER A 30 10.85 -8.14 -2.33
CA SER A 30 12.16 -8.69 -2.67
C SER A 30 12.46 -9.95 -1.85
N LYS A 31 13.42 -10.76 -2.31
CA LYS A 31 13.79 -12.01 -1.63
C LYS A 31 14.21 -11.80 -0.17
N SER A 32 14.85 -10.66 0.13
CA SER A 32 15.24 -10.29 1.51
C SER A 32 14.10 -9.66 2.32
N GLY A 33 12.99 -9.27 1.68
CA GLY A 33 11.88 -8.55 2.31
C GLY A 33 12.21 -7.11 2.73
N LEU A 34 13.41 -6.61 2.38
CA LEU A 34 13.85 -5.24 2.72
C LEU A 34 13.28 -4.17 1.78
N SER A 35 12.79 -4.61 0.62
CA SER A 35 12.16 -3.75 -0.39
C SER A 35 10.93 -4.42 -0.97
N LEU A 36 10.08 -3.61 -1.60
CA LEU A 36 8.92 -4.07 -2.34
C LEU A 36 8.82 -3.37 -3.68
N TYR A 37 8.11 -4.00 -4.61
CA TYR A 37 7.81 -3.48 -5.93
C TYR A 37 6.32 -3.27 -6.08
N TYR A 38 5.93 -2.13 -6.66
CA TYR A 38 4.54 -1.76 -6.91
C TYR A 38 4.48 -0.79 -8.09
N ALA A 39 3.57 -1.03 -9.05
CA ALA A 39 3.37 -0.18 -10.23
C ALA A 39 4.68 0.20 -10.97
N GLY A 40 5.59 -0.77 -11.14
CA GLY A 40 6.89 -0.56 -11.80
C GLY A 40 7.94 0.19 -10.95
N ARG A 41 7.57 0.64 -9.74
CA ARG A 41 8.44 1.36 -8.80
C ARG A 41 8.99 0.40 -7.75
N ARG A 42 10.14 0.76 -7.19
CA ARG A 42 10.80 0.01 -6.12
C ARG A 42 10.90 0.89 -4.87
N PHE A 43 10.49 0.33 -3.74
CA PHE A 43 10.43 1.03 -2.47
C PHE A 43 11.36 0.36 -1.45
N GLY A 44 12.26 1.16 -0.88
CA GLY A 44 13.17 0.75 0.19
C GLY A 44 12.60 1.10 1.57
N ARG A 45 12.86 0.28 2.59
CA ARG A 45 12.46 0.60 3.97
C ARG A 45 13.27 1.77 4.53
N LEU A 46 12.59 2.66 5.25
CA LEU A 46 13.23 3.74 6.02
C LEU A 46 13.77 3.27 7.39
N SER A 47 13.51 2.02 7.80
CA SER A 47 14.05 1.42 9.03
C SER A 47 13.90 2.28 10.29
N GLY A 48 12.76 2.96 10.43
CA GLY A 48 12.47 3.83 11.58
C GLY A 48 13.03 5.25 11.49
N GLN A 49 13.74 5.60 10.43
CA GLN A 49 14.28 6.95 10.20
C GLN A 49 13.26 7.90 9.52
N GLY A 50 12.08 7.40 9.15
CA GLY A 50 11.04 8.19 8.49
C GLY A 50 10.16 8.96 9.48
N PHE A 51 9.78 10.19 9.12
CA PHE A 51 8.73 10.93 9.84
C PHE A 51 7.38 10.65 9.19
N LYS A 52 6.52 9.88 9.87
CA LYS A 52 5.17 9.47 9.37
C LYS A 52 5.21 8.75 8.01
N ALA A 53 6.35 8.14 7.70
CA ALA A 53 6.61 7.32 6.53
C ALA A 53 7.46 6.12 6.96
N ASN A 54 7.37 5.02 6.22
CA ASN A 54 8.13 3.79 6.50
C ASN A 54 8.86 3.24 5.27
N TYR A 55 8.57 3.77 4.08
CA TYR A 55 9.27 3.47 2.84
C TYR A 55 9.64 4.76 2.09
N PHE A 56 10.60 4.66 1.18
CA PHE A 56 10.89 5.69 0.18
C PHE A 56 10.94 5.04 -1.21
N ASP A 57 10.56 5.78 -2.24
CA ASP A 57 10.79 5.38 -3.63
C ASP A 57 12.28 5.53 -3.95
N GLU A 58 12.94 4.45 -4.37
CA GLU A 58 14.37 4.45 -4.69
C GLU A 58 14.70 5.32 -5.92
N THR A 59 13.70 5.64 -6.76
CA THR A 59 13.88 6.46 -7.97
C THR A 59 13.79 7.95 -7.64
N THR A 60 12.77 8.36 -6.88
CA THR A 60 12.47 9.79 -6.64
C THR A 60 12.92 10.29 -5.27
N GLY A 61 13.20 9.39 -4.33
CA GLY A 61 13.40 9.71 -2.92
C GLY A 61 12.11 10.09 -2.18
N GLY A 62 10.95 10.07 -2.85
CA GLY A 62 9.66 10.38 -2.25
C GLY A 62 9.32 9.45 -1.09
N HIS A 63 8.69 9.98 -0.04
CA HIS A 63 8.38 9.23 1.17
C HIS A 63 6.99 8.61 1.10
N PHE A 64 6.85 7.39 1.63
CA PHE A 64 5.62 6.61 1.55
C PHE A 64 5.26 5.97 2.89
N TRP A 65 3.96 5.86 3.13
CA TRP A 65 3.41 4.97 4.14
C TRP A 65 2.83 3.73 3.47
N ILE A 66 3.41 2.56 3.74
CA ILE A 66 2.99 1.28 3.16
C ILE A 66 2.69 0.28 4.28
N SER A 67 1.46 -0.21 4.33
CA SER A 67 1.00 -1.15 5.37
C SER A 67 -0.01 -2.15 4.79
N GLY A 68 -0.35 -3.19 5.55
CA GLY A 68 -1.49 -4.02 5.18
C GLY A 68 -2.78 -3.18 5.25
N PRO A 69 -3.76 -3.39 4.35
CA PRO A 69 -5.03 -2.71 4.46
C PRO A 69 -5.78 -3.23 5.69
N ARG A 70 -6.60 -2.36 6.28
CA ARG A 70 -7.40 -2.62 7.45
C ARG A 70 -8.75 -3.20 7.05
N LYS A 71 -9.25 -4.11 7.88
CA LYS A 71 -10.57 -4.73 7.70
C LYS A 71 -11.72 -3.72 7.82
N ASP A 72 -11.52 -2.65 8.59
CA ASP A 72 -12.51 -1.58 8.80
C ASP A 72 -12.47 -0.50 7.71
N GLY A 73 -11.48 -0.52 6.80
CA GLY A 73 -11.32 0.47 5.73
C GLY A 73 -10.80 1.82 6.17
N ARG A 74 -10.46 2.00 7.45
CA ARG A 74 -9.88 3.24 7.96
C ARG A 74 -8.36 3.24 7.78
N ASP A 75 -7.93 2.94 6.54
CA ASP A 75 -6.54 2.67 6.17
C ASP A 75 -5.60 3.85 6.42
N ARG A 76 -6.12 5.07 6.27
CA ARG A 76 -5.36 6.30 6.47
C ARG A 76 -4.87 6.43 7.91
N LEU A 77 -3.67 6.96 8.07
CA LEU A 77 -3.11 7.28 9.40
C LEU A 77 -3.93 8.39 10.10
N TYR A 78 -4.47 9.32 9.33
CA TYR A 78 -5.38 10.36 9.78
C TYR A 78 -6.79 10.08 9.25
N ASP A 79 -7.69 9.67 10.14
CA ASP A 79 -9.05 9.24 9.80
C ASP A 79 -9.98 10.41 9.39
N GLN A 80 -9.57 11.66 9.61
CA GLN A 80 -10.30 12.84 9.17
C GLN A 80 -10.06 13.19 7.69
N SER A 81 -9.10 12.55 7.03
CA SER A 81 -8.85 12.80 5.62
C SER A 81 -10.01 12.27 4.77
N THR A 82 -10.61 13.15 3.98
CA THR A 82 -11.69 12.84 3.04
C THR A 82 -11.19 12.41 1.66
N MET A 83 -9.87 12.38 1.44
CA MET A 83 -9.31 11.96 0.17
C MET A 83 -9.61 10.48 -0.10
N PRO A 84 -10.09 10.12 -1.29
CA PRO A 84 -10.39 8.75 -1.64
C PRO A 84 -9.13 7.88 -1.57
N VAL A 85 -9.33 6.59 -1.31
CA VAL A 85 -8.31 5.55 -1.48
C VAL A 85 -8.71 4.76 -2.72
N GLU A 86 -7.91 4.83 -3.78
CA GLU A 86 -8.18 4.10 -5.01
C GLU A 86 -7.83 2.61 -4.82
N ILE A 87 -8.59 1.71 -5.41
CA ILE A 87 -8.32 0.27 -5.35
C ILE A 87 -7.95 -0.17 -6.76
N ASP A 88 -6.79 -0.80 -6.92
CA ASP A 88 -6.37 -1.29 -8.24
C ASP A 88 -7.34 -2.39 -8.72
N THR A 89 -7.60 -2.41 -10.02
CA THR A 89 -8.61 -3.29 -10.63
C THR A 89 -8.26 -4.78 -10.45
N ASP A 90 -6.98 -5.12 -10.45
CA ASP A 90 -6.47 -6.49 -10.30
C ASP A 90 -6.53 -7.03 -8.85
N VAL A 91 -6.81 -6.18 -7.86
CA VAL A 91 -6.98 -6.59 -6.45
C VAL A 91 -8.41 -6.40 -5.95
N THR A 92 -9.29 -5.76 -6.72
CA THR A 92 -10.59 -5.29 -6.24
C THR A 92 -11.42 -6.42 -5.60
N ASP A 93 -11.64 -7.52 -6.31
CA ASP A 93 -12.42 -8.67 -5.80
C ASP A 93 -11.78 -9.30 -4.55
N GLU A 94 -10.46 -9.51 -4.58
CA GLU A 94 -9.69 -10.11 -3.47
C GLU A 94 -9.72 -9.20 -2.24
N TYR A 95 -9.58 -7.89 -2.40
CA TYR A 95 -9.65 -6.93 -1.31
C TYR A 95 -11.03 -6.96 -0.63
N TRP A 96 -12.11 -6.86 -1.40
CA TRP A 96 -13.46 -6.85 -0.83
C TRP A 96 -13.80 -8.18 -0.15
N ARG A 97 -13.49 -9.30 -0.80
CA ARG A 97 -13.81 -10.64 -0.27
C ARG A 97 -12.93 -11.01 0.91
N ASP A 98 -11.61 -10.91 0.78
CA ASP A 98 -10.66 -11.55 1.69
C ASP A 98 -10.15 -10.61 2.79
N ILE A 99 -10.15 -9.30 2.54
CA ILE A 99 -9.69 -8.30 3.50
C ILE A 99 -10.87 -7.62 4.19
N ARG A 100 -11.88 -7.20 3.42
CA ARG A 100 -13.07 -6.54 3.96
C ARG A 100 -14.14 -7.51 4.46
N ASN A 101 -14.04 -8.81 4.14
CA ASN A 101 -15.06 -9.81 4.44
C ASN A 101 -16.45 -9.40 3.92
N MET A 102 -16.48 -8.74 2.77
CA MET A 102 -17.72 -8.30 2.12
C MET A 102 -18.01 -9.19 0.93
N VAL A 103 -19.26 -9.65 0.83
CA VAL A 103 -19.70 -10.41 -0.34
C VAL A 103 -19.75 -9.43 -1.51
N VAL A 104 -18.91 -9.67 -2.51
CA VAL A 104 -19.03 -8.98 -3.80
C VAL A 104 -20.28 -9.54 -4.46
N ALA A 105 -21.39 -8.79 -4.43
CA ALA A 105 -22.58 -9.13 -5.20
C ALA A 105 -22.19 -9.10 -6.67
N ARG A 106 -22.07 -10.27 -7.29
CA ARG A 106 -21.86 -10.39 -8.74
C ARG A 106 -23.24 -10.23 -9.38
N ASN A 107 -23.46 -9.10 -10.04
CA ASN A 107 -24.60 -8.91 -10.95
C ASN A 107 -24.40 -9.72 -12.22
#